data_AF-A0A4W3GHA6-F1
#
_entry.id   AF-A0A4W3GHA6-F1
#
_cell.length_a   1.000
_cell.length_b   1.000
_cell.length_c   1.000
_cell.angle_alpha   90.00
_cell.angle_beta   90.00
_cell.angle_gamma   90.00
#
_symmetry.space_group_name_H-M   'P 1'
#
loop_
_entity.id
_entity.type
_entity.pdbx_description
1 polymer ?
#
loop_
_entity_poly.entity_id
_entity_poly.type
_entity_poly.pdbx_seq_one_letter_code
_entity_poly.pdbx_strand_id
1 'polypeptide(L)'
;MSERRKSASHKKVRRDSRSSFITSARSPSSETDQYSIMEEINVQEPKDQKSYPFRWVVLPGEEVVLKLQFSAKFPGQFDQTLNFEIMGTWRRYQLFCRGLCSFPCISKDPKVVFRHYKKYLKPGEIIHKKYILNEKTFHFGPLLCGKTRDRYMEGKYLDNMETLKIRNIAPMESKVYFCFQH
;
A
#
# COMPACT_ATOMS: atom_id res chain seq x y z
N MET A 1 -41.28 17.34 -43.60
CA MET A 1 -40.15 16.60 -44.20
C MET A 1 -39.01 16.66 -43.19
N SER A 2 -38.88 15.65 -42.30
CA SER A 2 -37.91 14.54 -42.38
C SER A 2 -36.47 15.06 -42.57
N GLU A 3 -35.49 14.81 -41.70
CA GLU A 3 -35.05 13.48 -41.27
C GLU A 3 -34.36 13.46 -39.89
N ARG A 4 -34.60 12.35 -39.18
CA ARG A 4 -33.87 11.87 -38.00
C ARG A 4 -32.47 11.38 -38.40
N ARG A 5 -31.43 11.76 -37.65
CA ARG A 5 -30.14 11.05 -37.66
C ARG A 5 -29.97 10.24 -36.37
N LYS A 6 -29.79 8.94 -36.55
CA LYS A 6 -29.76 7.87 -35.54
C LYS A 6 -28.40 7.82 -34.83
N SER A 7 -28.43 7.57 -33.52
CA SER A 7 -27.28 7.25 -32.68
C SER A 7 -26.85 5.79 -32.87
N ALA A 8 -25.54 5.56 -33.01
CA ALA A 8 -24.95 4.23 -33.16
C ALA A 8 -24.54 3.67 -31.79
N SER A 9 -25.24 2.61 -31.36
CA SER A 9 -24.95 1.84 -30.14
C SER A 9 -23.75 0.91 -30.36
N HIS A 10 -22.70 1.08 -29.55
CA HIS A 10 -21.52 0.20 -29.57
C HIS A 10 -21.76 -1.04 -28.71
N LYS A 11 -21.84 -2.20 -29.38
CA LYS A 11 -22.04 -3.54 -28.83
C LYS A 11 -20.72 -4.04 -28.20
N LYS A 12 -20.67 -4.20 -26.88
CA LYS A 12 -19.55 -4.86 -26.18
C LYS A 12 -19.62 -6.37 -26.38
N VAL A 13 -18.63 -6.93 -27.07
CA VAL A 13 -18.39 -8.37 -27.21
C VAL A 13 -17.64 -8.87 -25.97
N ARG A 14 -18.28 -9.75 -25.19
CA ARG A 14 -17.65 -10.54 -24.12
C ARG A 14 -16.82 -11.66 -24.76
N ARG A 15 -15.51 -11.69 -24.52
CA ARG A 15 -14.67 -12.87 -24.79
C ARG A 15 -14.51 -13.65 -23.50
N ASP A 16 -15.09 -14.83 -23.50
CA ASP A 16 -14.82 -15.89 -22.55
C ASP A 16 -13.57 -16.63 -23.06
N SER A 17 -12.59 -16.89 -22.20
CA SER A 17 -11.41 -17.67 -22.56
C SER A 17 -10.97 -18.48 -21.37
N ARG A 18 -11.66 -19.62 -21.20
CA ARG A 18 -11.13 -20.78 -20.51
C ARG A 18 -9.98 -21.33 -21.36
N SER A 19 -8.78 -21.35 -20.82
CA SER A 19 -7.66 -22.07 -21.43
C SER A 19 -6.87 -22.79 -20.35
N SER A 20 -7.13 -24.09 -20.25
CA SER A 20 -6.31 -25.09 -19.59
C SER A 20 -5.08 -25.38 -20.44
N PHE A 21 -3.88 -25.22 -19.88
CA PHE A 21 -2.67 -25.82 -20.45
C PHE A 21 -1.89 -26.55 -19.36
N ILE A 22 -1.87 -27.87 -19.50
CA ILE A 22 -0.91 -28.79 -18.90
C ILE A 22 0.21 -28.94 -19.93
N THR A 23 1.44 -28.60 -19.57
CA THR A 23 2.64 -28.93 -20.36
C THR A 23 3.74 -29.41 -19.42
N SER A 24 3.93 -30.72 -19.38
CA SER A 24 5.11 -31.38 -18.81
C SER A 24 6.31 -31.12 -19.71
N ALA A 25 7.39 -30.59 -19.16
CA ALA A 25 8.70 -30.53 -19.81
C ALA A 25 9.60 -31.63 -19.23
N ARG A 26 10.05 -32.56 -20.09
CA ARG A 26 11.14 -33.51 -19.82
C ARG A 26 12.47 -32.84 -20.15
N SER A 27 13.50 -33.07 -19.32
CA SER A 27 14.91 -32.82 -19.64
C SER A 27 15.71 -34.13 -19.48
N PRO A 28 16.78 -34.37 -20.26
CA PRO A 28 17.44 -35.67 -20.35
C PRO A 28 18.76 -35.79 -19.54
N SER A 29 19.12 -37.06 -19.33
CA SER A 29 20.47 -37.67 -19.19
C SER A 29 21.36 -37.33 -17.99
N SER A 30 21.71 -38.36 -17.22
CA SER A 30 23.09 -38.84 -17.02
C SER A 30 23.07 -40.25 -16.40
N GLU A 31 23.63 -41.22 -17.11
CA GLU A 31 23.94 -42.58 -16.64
C GLU A 31 25.36 -42.60 -16.07
N THR A 32 25.53 -43.11 -14.84
CA THR A 32 26.74 -43.83 -14.43
C THR A 32 26.38 -44.81 -13.31
N ASP A 33 26.60 -46.10 -13.57
CA ASP A 33 26.41 -47.23 -12.66
C ASP A 33 27.39 -47.22 -11.48
N GLN A 34 26.98 -47.75 -10.32
CA GLN A 34 27.67 -48.85 -9.62
C GLN A 34 26.90 -49.34 -8.37
N TYR A 35 26.97 -50.67 -8.20
CA TYR A 35 26.21 -51.54 -7.31
C TYR A 35 26.53 -51.37 -5.82
N SER A 36 25.52 -51.57 -4.96
CA SER A 36 25.68 -52.33 -3.70
C SER A 36 24.32 -52.84 -3.22
N ILE A 37 24.26 -54.16 -3.05
CA ILE A 37 23.17 -54.97 -2.51
C ILE A 37 23.05 -54.69 -1.02
N MET A 38 21.85 -54.34 -0.53
CA MET A 38 21.44 -54.62 0.85
C MET A 38 19.93 -54.82 0.91
N GLU A 39 19.56 -55.84 1.67
CA GLU A 39 18.29 -56.56 1.69
C GLU A 39 17.08 -55.73 2.13
N GLU A 40 15.93 -56.15 1.62
CA GLU A 40 14.59 -55.62 1.84
C GLU A 40 14.19 -55.60 3.33
N ILE A 41 13.85 -54.42 3.84
CA ILE A 41 12.93 -54.29 4.97
C ILE A 41 11.71 -53.53 4.45
N ASN A 42 10.67 -54.30 4.11
CA ASN A 42 9.35 -53.83 3.74
C ASN A 42 8.66 -53.16 4.94
N VAL A 43 8.96 -51.89 5.18
CA VAL A 43 8.06 -50.99 5.91
C VAL A 43 7.24 -50.25 4.86
N GLN A 44 5.96 -50.61 4.75
CA GLN A 44 5.01 -49.90 3.90
C GLN A 44 4.90 -48.45 4.39
N GLU A 45 5.63 -47.54 3.73
CA GLU A 45 5.41 -46.11 3.88
C GLU A 45 3.97 -45.78 3.45
N PRO A 46 3.23 -44.98 4.23
CA PRO A 46 1.90 -44.55 3.83
C PRO A 46 2.02 -43.69 2.57
N LYS A 47 1.53 -44.25 1.46
CA LYS A 47 1.34 -43.66 0.13
C LYS A 47 1.34 -42.13 0.17
N ASP A 48 2.33 -41.53 -0.48
CA ASP A 48 2.44 -40.11 -0.83
C ASP A 48 1.09 -39.40 -0.87
N GLN A 49 0.70 -38.80 0.26
CA GLN A 49 -0.37 -37.82 0.27
C GLN A 49 0.20 -36.59 -0.42
N LYS A 50 -0.07 -36.44 -1.73
CA LYS A 50 0.19 -35.19 -2.45
C LYS A 50 -0.45 -34.06 -1.65
N SER A 51 0.38 -33.32 -0.92
CA SER A 51 -0.02 -32.13 -0.19
C SER A 51 -0.41 -31.08 -1.22
N TYR A 52 -1.71 -30.94 -1.45
CA TYR A 52 -2.21 -29.81 -2.20
C TYR A 52 -2.00 -28.59 -1.29
N PRO A 53 -1.35 -27.52 -1.76
CA PRO A 53 -1.02 -26.35 -0.94
C PRO A 53 -2.24 -25.60 -0.36
N PHE A 54 -3.46 -26.03 -0.73
CA PHE A 54 -4.73 -25.41 -0.37
C PHE A 54 -5.75 -26.42 0.21
N ARG A 55 -5.32 -27.62 0.62
CA ARG A 55 -6.21 -28.64 1.19
C ARG A 55 -5.55 -29.32 2.37
N TRP A 56 -6.27 -29.42 3.47
CA TRP A 56 -5.79 -30.00 4.72
C TRP A 56 -6.82 -31.02 5.24
N VAL A 57 -6.31 -32.04 5.92
CA VAL A 57 -7.12 -32.96 6.72
C VAL A 57 -6.89 -32.57 8.17
N VAL A 58 -7.96 -32.27 8.90
CA VAL A 58 -7.91 -31.89 10.32
C VAL A 58 -8.61 -32.99 11.10
N LEU A 59 -7.91 -33.68 11.98
CA LEU A 59 -8.52 -34.75 12.79
C LEU A 59 -9.34 -34.14 13.94
N PRO A 60 -10.23 -34.93 14.59
CA PRO A 60 -11.00 -34.45 15.72
C PRO A 60 -10.10 -33.94 16.86
N GLY A 61 -10.36 -32.71 17.32
CA GLY A 61 -9.57 -32.06 18.37
C GLY A 61 -8.26 -31.44 17.89
N GLU A 62 -7.93 -31.55 16.60
CA GLU A 62 -6.76 -30.89 16.01
C GLU A 62 -7.08 -29.49 15.49
N GLU A 63 -6.01 -28.71 15.30
CA GLU A 63 -6.03 -27.38 14.70
C GLU A 63 -4.97 -27.31 13.60
N VAL A 64 -5.27 -26.58 12.52
CA VAL A 64 -4.30 -26.26 11.47
C VAL A 64 -4.12 -24.75 11.37
N VAL A 65 -2.87 -24.30 11.53
CA VAL A 65 -2.49 -22.89 11.44
C VAL A 65 -2.05 -22.56 10.02
N LEU A 66 -2.74 -21.60 9.38
CA LEU A 66 -2.42 -21.12 8.04
C LEU A 66 -1.62 -19.83 8.10
N LYS A 67 -0.43 -19.83 7.48
CA LYS A 67 0.39 -18.62 7.34
C LYS A 67 0.05 -17.90 6.04
N LEU A 68 -0.41 -16.66 6.15
CA LEU A 68 -0.68 -15.78 5.01
C LEU A 68 0.46 -14.78 4.86
N GLN A 69 1.10 -14.77 3.68
CA GLN A 69 2.10 -13.78 3.34
C GLN A 69 1.52 -12.75 2.37
N PHE A 70 1.51 -11.48 2.79
CA PHE A 70 1.19 -10.36 1.92
C PHE A 70 2.49 -9.77 1.35
N SER A 71 2.60 -9.71 0.02
CA SER A 71 3.71 -9.06 -0.68
C SER A 71 3.14 -8.20 -1.81
N ALA A 72 3.51 -6.92 -1.83
CA ALA A 72 3.08 -5.97 -2.84
C ALA A 72 4.30 -5.21 -3.37
N LYS A 73 4.35 -5.02 -4.70
CA LYS A 73 5.42 -4.26 -5.38
C LYS A 73 5.15 -2.76 -5.42
N PHE A 74 3.89 -2.37 -5.30
CA PHE A 74 3.44 -0.99 -5.47
C PHE A 74 2.58 -0.55 -4.28
N PRO A 75 2.66 0.73 -3.89
CA PRO A 75 1.83 1.26 -2.83
C PRO A 75 0.35 1.20 -3.21
N GLY A 76 -0.50 0.86 -2.25
CA GLY A 76 -1.94 0.71 -2.45
C GLY A 76 -2.59 -0.10 -1.34
N GLN A 77 -3.92 -0.06 -1.33
CA GLN A 77 -4.76 -0.97 -0.54
C GLN A 77 -5.12 -2.19 -1.40
N PHE A 78 -4.96 -3.37 -0.83
CA PHE A 78 -5.21 -4.65 -1.48
C PHE A 78 -6.23 -5.43 -0.66
N ASP A 79 -7.43 -5.59 -1.21
CA ASP A 79 -8.50 -6.34 -0.59
C ASP A 79 -8.64 -7.69 -1.31
N GLN A 80 -8.61 -8.79 -0.56
CA GLN A 80 -8.77 -10.15 -1.08
C GLN A 80 -9.68 -10.96 -0.17
N THR A 81 -10.62 -11.72 -0.74
CA THR A 81 -11.45 -12.65 0.01
C THR A 81 -10.94 -14.07 -0.19
N LEU A 82 -10.45 -14.69 0.88
CA LEU A 82 -10.11 -16.10 0.92
C LEU A 82 -11.36 -16.91 1.25
N ASN A 83 -11.51 -18.06 0.62
CA ASN A 83 -12.70 -18.89 0.73
C ASN A 83 -12.29 -20.28 1.19
N PHE A 84 -12.92 -20.73 2.27
CA PHE A 84 -12.71 -22.03 2.86
C PHE A 84 -13.99 -22.85 2.75
N GLU A 85 -13.85 -24.10 2.39
CA GLU A 85 -14.96 -25.04 2.25
C GLU A 85 -14.61 -26.33 2.96
N ILE A 86 -15.58 -26.90 3.66
CA ILE A 86 -15.45 -28.23 4.26
C ILE A 86 -15.97 -29.22 3.23
N MET A 87 -15.13 -30.18 2.86
CA MET A 87 -15.49 -31.20 1.88
C MET A 87 -16.74 -31.98 2.30
N GLY A 88 -17.61 -32.25 1.33
CA GLY A 88 -18.89 -32.92 1.58
C GLY A 88 -19.99 -31.98 2.11
N THR A 89 -19.67 -30.70 2.36
CA THR A 89 -20.66 -29.68 2.68
C THR A 89 -20.77 -28.66 1.54
N TRP A 90 -21.85 -27.88 1.51
CA TRP A 90 -22.01 -26.75 0.58
C TRP A 90 -21.75 -25.41 1.25
N ARG A 91 -21.16 -25.43 2.45
CA ARG A 91 -20.95 -24.22 3.24
C ARG A 91 -19.60 -23.61 2.91
N ARG A 92 -19.64 -22.35 2.50
CA ARG A 92 -18.46 -21.53 2.23
C ARG A 92 -18.24 -20.54 3.37
N TYR A 93 -17.02 -20.52 3.88
CA TYR A 93 -16.55 -19.59 4.89
C TYR A 93 -15.64 -18.57 4.22
N GLN A 94 -15.91 -17.28 4.45
CA GLN A 94 -15.17 -16.19 3.83
C GLN A 94 -14.30 -15.48 4.86
N LEU A 95 -13.03 -15.34 4.54
CA LEU A 95 -12.09 -14.51 5.29
C LEU A 95 -11.74 -13.30 4.43
N PHE A 96 -12.12 -12.12 4.91
CA PHE A 96 -11.78 -10.86 4.26
C PHE A 96 -10.39 -10.41 4.73
N CYS A 97 -9.45 -10.35 3.80
CA CYS A 97 -8.09 -9.89 4.05
C CYS A 97 -7.91 -8.51 3.41
N ARG A 98 -7.33 -7.57 4.18
CA ARG A 98 -6.93 -6.24 3.70
C ARG A 98 -5.46 -6.01 4.00
N GLY A 99 -4.67 -5.86 2.96
CA GLY A 99 -3.26 -5.46 3.02
C GLY A 99 -3.11 -3.99 2.63
N LEU A 100 -2.15 -3.30 3.26
CA LEU A 100 -1.79 -1.93 2.91
C LEU A 100 -0.29 -1.88 2.64
N CYS A 101 0.07 -1.47 1.43
CA CYS A 101 1.45 -1.15 1.07
C CYS A 101 1.57 0.37 0.94
N SER A 102 2.44 0.99 1.71
CA SER A 102 2.68 2.42 1.65
C SER A 102 4.11 2.73 2.06
N PHE A 103 4.57 3.95 1.78
CA PHE A 103 5.84 4.46 2.29
C PHE A 103 5.59 5.33 3.54
N PRO A 104 6.58 5.48 4.44
CA PRO A 104 6.53 6.49 5.48
C PRO A 104 6.32 7.87 4.86
N CYS A 105 5.36 8.65 5.37
CA CYS A 105 5.08 9.98 4.82
C CYS A 105 4.46 10.94 5.85
N ILE A 106 4.90 12.20 5.75
CA ILE A 106 4.30 13.33 6.47
C ILE A 106 3.38 14.13 5.55
N SER A 107 2.41 14.80 6.14
CA SER A 107 1.50 15.68 5.41
C SER A 107 2.28 16.82 4.74
N LYS A 108 2.15 16.90 3.42
CA LYS A 108 2.62 18.05 2.61
C LYS A 108 1.51 19.05 2.31
N ASP A 109 0.27 18.77 2.73
CA ASP A 109 -0.85 19.68 2.54
C ASP A 109 -0.62 20.97 3.35
N PRO A 110 -0.52 22.14 2.69
CA PRO A 110 -0.36 23.41 3.38
C PRO A 110 -1.45 23.70 4.41
N LYS A 111 -2.66 23.16 4.22
CA LYS A 111 -3.77 23.32 5.18
C LYS A 111 -3.54 22.58 6.50
N VAL A 112 -2.71 21.55 6.48
CA VAL A 112 -2.32 20.80 7.67
C VAL A 112 -1.08 21.42 8.30
N VAL A 113 -0.11 21.84 7.47
CA VAL A 113 1.18 22.35 7.93
C VAL A 113 1.10 23.75 8.51
N PHE A 114 0.36 24.65 7.85
CA PHE A 114 0.26 26.06 8.22
C PHE A 114 -1.11 26.36 8.84
N ARG A 115 -1.11 27.10 9.94
CA ARG A 115 -2.35 27.51 10.64
C ARG A 115 -3.24 28.37 9.74
N HIS A 116 -2.64 29.26 8.98
CA HIS A 116 -3.35 30.17 8.08
C HIS A 116 -2.84 30.03 6.65
N TYR A 117 -3.78 29.99 5.71
CA TYR A 117 -3.49 29.89 4.29
C TYR A 117 -4.49 30.70 3.47
N LYS A 118 -4.10 31.07 2.25
CA LYS A 118 -4.94 31.77 1.29
C LYS A 118 -4.62 31.29 -0.14
N LYS A 119 -5.62 31.25 -1.01
CA LYS A 119 -5.43 30.78 -2.39
C LYS A 119 -4.62 31.76 -3.24
N TYR A 120 -5.00 33.04 -3.21
CA TYR A 120 -4.40 34.11 -4.02
C TYR A 120 -4.09 35.33 -3.17
N LEU A 121 -3.02 36.02 -3.51
CA LEU A 121 -2.66 37.33 -2.97
C LEU A 121 -3.28 38.43 -3.85
N LYS A 122 -3.90 39.44 -3.23
CA LYS A 122 -4.37 40.63 -3.96
C LYS A 122 -3.20 41.62 -4.16
N PRO A 123 -3.13 42.35 -5.29
CA PRO A 123 -2.13 43.40 -5.45
C PRO A 123 -2.20 44.42 -4.30
N GLY A 124 -1.05 44.73 -3.70
CA GLY A 124 -0.93 45.69 -2.59
C GLY A 124 -1.44 45.20 -1.22
N GLU A 125 -1.90 43.96 -1.10
CA GLU A 125 -2.31 43.41 0.20
C GLU A 125 -1.09 43.00 1.02
N ILE A 126 -1.03 43.49 2.26
CA ILE A 126 -0.01 43.11 3.23
C ILE A 126 -0.46 41.82 3.94
N ILE A 127 0.28 40.74 3.74
CA ILE A 127 0.03 39.45 4.39
C ILE A 127 0.92 39.31 5.62
N HIS A 128 0.37 38.76 6.69
CA HIS A 128 1.13 38.32 7.86
C HIS A 128 0.83 36.85 8.16
N LYS A 129 1.88 36.04 8.30
CA LYS A 129 1.84 34.64 8.72
C LYS A 129 0.82 33.77 7.96
N LYS A 130 0.84 33.82 6.63
CA LYS A 130 -0.03 32.96 5.78
C LYS A 130 0.74 32.27 4.68
N TYR A 131 0.35 31.03 4.40
CA TYR A 131 0.76 30.32 3.20
C TYR A 131 -0.10 30.73 1.99
N ILE A 132 0.53 31.10 0.88
CA ILE A 132 -0.17 31.43 -0.37
C ILE A 132 -0.07 30.25 -1.32
N LEU A 133 -1.20 29.57 -1.59
CA LEU A 133 -1.20 28.33 -2.36
C LEU A 133 -0.69 28.52 -3.79
N ASN A 134 -1.08 29.61 -4.45
CA ASN A 134 -0.69 29.86 -5.84
C ASN A 134 0.82 30.11 -5.99
N GLU A 135 1.42 30.78 -4.99
CA GLU A 135 2.86 31.08 -4.96
C GLU A 135 3.70 29.95 -4.34
N LYS A 136 3.04 29.02 -3.64
CA LYS A 136 3.66 27.95 -2.86
C LYS A 136 4.61 28.45 -1.77
N THR A 137 4.38 29.66 -1.26
CA THR A 137 5.27 30.36 -0.35
C THR A 137 4.55 30.74 0.94
N PHE A 138 5.25 30.61 2.08
CA PHE A 138 4.79 31.14 3.36
C PHE A 138 5.29 32.57 3.53
N HIS A 139 4.36 33.50 3.74
CA HIS A 139 4.66 34.90 4.00
C HIS A 139 4.64 35.17 5.49
N PHE A 140 5.80 35.47 6.06
CA PHE A 140 5.91 35.93 7.45
C PHE A 140 5.29 37.33 7.63
N GLY A 141 5.40 38.17 6.60
CA GLY A 141 4.95 39.56 6.60
C GLY A 141 6.09 40.55 6.74
N PRO A 142 5.80 41.85 6.81
CA PRO A 142 6.81 42.90 6.91
C PRO A 142 7.67 42.71 8.17
N LEU A 143 8.98 42.85 7.98
CA LEU A 143 9.94 42.81 9.07
C LEU A 143 9.88 44.12 9.85
N LEU A 144 9.85 44.03 11.17
CA LEU A 144 9.98 45.19 12.05
C LEU A 144 11.44 45.65 12.03
N CYS A 145 11.72 46.77 11.36
CA CYS A 145 13.04 47.40 11.37
C CYS A 145 13.38 47.92 12.78
N GLY A 146 14.66 47.84 13.18
CA GLY A 146 15.16 48.46 14.42
C GLY A 146 15.20 47.59 15.68
N LYS A 147 14.89 46.28 15.58
CA LYS A 147 15.13 45.34 16.69
C LYS A 147 16.53 44.73 16.59
N THR A 148 17.31 44.81 17.67
CA THR A 148 18.63 44.16 17.78
C THR A 148 18.49 42.64 17.89
N ARG A 149 19.53 41.89 17.52
CA ARG A 149 19.54 40.41 17.52
C ARG A 149 19.20 39.83 18.90
N ASP A 150 19.71 40.44 19.97
CA ASP A 150 19.51 39.98 21.34
C ASP A 150 18.02 39.97 21.72
N ARG A 151 17.26 40.96 21.26
CA ARG A 151 15.81 41.04 21.51
C ARG A 151 15.00 39.95 20.80
N TYR A 152 15.54 39.31 19.76
CA TYR A 152 14.87 38.18 19.11
C TYR A 152 14.98 36.89 19.93
N MET A 153 16.10 36.69 20.63
CA MET A 153 16.36 35.48 21.40
C MET A 153 15.61 35.47 22.75
N GLU A 154 15.18 36.64 23.24
CA GLU A 154 14.40 36.76 24.47
C GLU A 154 12.99 36.13 24.39
N GLY A 155 12.50 35.75 23.19
CA GLY A 155 11.19 35.09 23.03
C GLY A 155 9.97 35.96 23.38
N LYS A 156 10.17 37.24 23.74
CA LYS A 156 9.11 38.16 24.19
C LYS A 156 8.15 38.59 23.09
N TYR A 157 8.53 38.46 21.82
CA TYR A 157 7.73 38.89 20.67
C TYR A 157 7.16 37.69 19.92
N LEU A 158 6.02 37.19 20.38
CA LEU A 158 5.29 36.08 19.74
C LEU A 158 4.95 36.35 18.26
N ASP A 159 4.84 37.62 17.88
CA ASP A 159 4.62 38.03 16.50
C ASP A 159 5.80 37.68 15.57
N ASN A 160 7.00 37.47 16.11
CA ASN A 160 8.17 37.07 15.33
C ASN A 160 8.32 35.55 15.17
N MET A 161 7.40 34.77 15.75
CA MET A 161 7.44 33.31 15.73
C MET A 161 6.21 32.75 15.01
N GLU A 162 6.37 31.59 14.38
CA GLU A 162 5.27 30.84 13.80
C GLU A 162 5.44 29.35 14.13
N THR A 163 4.31 28.69 14.41
CA THR A 163 4.29 27.26 14.70
C THR A 163 3.82 26.49 13.48
N LEU A 164 4.68 25.59 12.98
CA LEU A 164 4.34 24.66 11.90
C LEU A 164 3.87 23.33 12.49
N LYS A 165 2.80 22.76 11.93
CA LYS A 165 2.27 21.47 12.38
C LYS A 165 2.73 20.35 11.45
N ILE A 166 3.63 19.52 11.94
CA ILE A 166 4.05 18.31 11.25
C ILE A 166 3.13 17.17 11.68
N ARG A 167 2.53 16.47 10.71
CA ARG A 167 1.63 15.34 10.97
C ARG A 167 2.07 14.14 10.15
N ASN A 168 2.30 13.01 10.82
CA ASN A 168 2.39 11.71 10.16
C ASN A 168 0.99 11.32 9.66
N ILE A 169 0.87 11.06 8.37
CA ILE A 169 -0.38 10.62 7.73
C ILE A 169 -0.29 9.17 7.24
N ALA A 170 0.89 8.56 7.35
CA ALA A 170 1.08 7.16 7.04
C ALA A 170 0.55 6.27 8.16
N PRO A 171 0.12 5.03 7.84
CA PRO A 171 -0.27 4.01 8.82
C PRO A 171 0.91 3.44 9.61
N MET A 172 2.15 3.83 9.27
CA MET A 172 3.38 3.33 9.87
C MET A 172 4.14 4.45 10.59
N GLU A 173 4.98 4.04 11.53
CA GLU A 173 5.90 4.95 12.19
C GLU A 173 6.85 5.60 11.17
N SER A 174 7.07 6.91 11.31
CA SER A 174 7.95 7.68 10.41
C SER A 174 9.05 8.36 11.22
N LYS A 175 10.30 8.08 10.88
CA LYS A 175 11.47 8.81 11.39
C LYS A 175 11.79 9.95 10.44
N VAL A 176 11.82 11.18 10.97
CA VAL A 176 11.95 12.40 10.15
C VAL A 176 13.01 13.31 10.75
N TYR A 177 13.84 13.89 9.90
CA TYR A 177 14.86 14.89 10.26
C TYR A 177 14.55 16.19 9.54
N PHE A 178 14.66 17.32 10.24
CA PHE A 178 14.45 18.64 9.70
C PHE A 178 15.77 19.40 9.68
N CYS A 179 16.08 20.03 8.55
CA CYS A 179 17.18 20.97 8.40
C CYS A 179 16.70 22.18 7.59
N PHE A 180 17.35 23.33 7.80
CA PHE A 180 17.21 24.44 6.87
C PHE A 180 17.99 24.12 5.59
N GLN A 181 17.45 24.54 4.45
CA GLN A 181 18.14 24.41 3.19
C GLN A 181 19.35 25.36 3.21
N HIS A 182 20.55 24.80 3.00
CA HIS A 182 21.81 25.55 2.92
C HIS A 182 21.87 26.42 1.67
#